data_AF-A0A7J3RBY7-F1
#
_entry.id   AF-A0A7J3RBY7-F1
#
_cell.length_a   1.000
_cell.length_b   1.000
_cell.length_c   1.000
_cell.angle_alpha   90.00
_cell.angle_beta   90.00
_cell.angle_gamma   90.00
#
_symmetry.space_group_name_H-M   'P 1'
#
loop_
_entity.id
_entity.type
_entity.pdbx_description
1 polymer ?
#
loop_
_entity_poly.entity_id
_entity_poly.type
_entity_poly.pdbx_seq_one_letter_code
_entity_poly.pdbx_strand_id
1 'polypeptide(L)'
;MKKIKKFIVWLPRILSILLVLFLTIFSADVFEENFGFWQTLIALFIHNIPSIILAVVIWISWKYEIVGGITFIIAGIAHMIFSLIRADVEPWYISFFASLIIDIPAFLIGILFLVSWYNKNNLVC
;
A
#
# COMPACT_ATOMS: atom_id res chain seq x y z
N MET A 1 -25.25 -3.18 15.52
CA MET A 1 -25.11 -3.66 14.12
C MET A 1 -24.74 -2.55 13.10
N LYS A 2 -25.37 -1.36 13.09
CA LYS A 2 -24.99 -0.25 12.17
C LYS A 2 -23.52 0.21 12.27
N LYS A 3 -22.96 0.31 13.48
CA LYS A 3 -21.54 0.70 13.70
C LYS A 3 -20.55 -0.27 13.06
N ILE A 4 -20.79 -1.58 13.18
CA ILE A 4 -19.91 -2.62 12.62
C ILE A 4 -19.87 -2.54 11.09
N LYS A 5 -21.03 -2.33 10.45
CA LYS A 5 -21.09 -2.12 8.99
C LYS A 5 -20.28 -0.90 8.54
N LYS A 6 -20.36 0.22 9.30
CA LYS A 6 -19.56 1.42 9.01
C LYS A 6 -18.07 1.18 9.22
N PHE A 7 -17.69 0.42 10.25
CA PHE A 7 -16.30 0.09 10.54
C PHE A 7 -15.65 -0.75 9.44
N ILE A 8 -16.33 -1.79 8.95
CA ILE A 8 -15.82 -2.67 7.87
C ILE A 8 -15.57 -1.90 6.56
N VAL A 9 -16.37 -0.87 6.29
CA VAL A 9 -16.20 -0.01 5.10
C VAL A 9 -15.06 0.99 5.32
N TRP A 10 -15.00 1.68 6.46
CA TRP A 10 -14.04 2.77 6.64
C TRP A 10 -12.63 2.30 7.04
N LEU A 11 -12.51 1.18 7.75
CA LEU A 11 -11.22 0.65 8.21
C LEU A 11 -10.21 0.42 7.08
N PRO A 12 -10.52 -0.34 5.99
CA PRO A 12 -9.55 -0.56 4.92
C PRO A 12 -9.09 0.75 4.26
N ARG A 13 -9.98 1.74 4.13
CA ARG A 13 -9.67 3.05 3.55
C ARG A 13 -8.69 3.84 4.41
N ILE A 14 -8.97 3.95 5.71
CA ILE A 14 -8.08 4.66 6.65
C ILE A 14 -6.71 3.98 6.70
N LEU A 15 -6.67 2.66 6.85
CA LEU A 15 -5.41 1.90 6.88
C LEU A 15 -4.63 2.04 5.57
N SER A 16 -5.31 2.02 4.41
CA SER A 16 -4.66 2.22 3.12
C SER A 16 -4.04 3.60 2.97
N ILE A 17 -4.71 4.65 3.45
CA ILE A 17 -4.16 6.02 3.43
C ILE A 17 -2.94 6.11 4.34
N LEU A 18 -3.01 5.53 5.55
CA LEU A 18 -1.88 5.50 6.47
C LEU A 18 -0.69 4.75 5.88
N LEU A 19 -0.91 3.61 5.22
CA LEU A 19 0.16 2.86 4.56
C LEU A 19 0.78 3.67 3.42
N VAL A 20 -0.01 4.33 2.58
CA VAL A 20 0.52 5.17 1.49
C VAL A 20 1.33 6.35 2.05
N LEU A 21 0.85 7.01 3.10
CA LEU A 21 1.60 8.07 3.77
C LEU A 21 2.91 7.55 4.36
N PHE A 22 2.90 6.38 4.99
CA PHE A 22 4.12 5.72 5.45
C PHE A 22 5.10 5.46 4.29
N LEU A 23 4.62 4.95 3.16
CA LEU A 23 5.45 4.72 1.97
C LEU A 23 6.04 6.02 1.39
N THR A 24 5.33 7.15 1.47
CA THR A 24 5.87 8.42 0.99
C THR A 24 7.07 8.93 1.79
N ILE A 25 7.23 8.51 3.06
CA ILE A 25 8.34 8.93 3.90
C ILE A 25 9.69 8.42 3.36
N PHE A 26 9.71 7.25 2.71
CA PHE A 26 10.93 6.70 2.07
C PHE A 26 11.46 7.57 0.92
N SER A 27 10.64 8.47 0.36
CA SER A 27 11.14 9.42 -0.65
C SER A 27 12.00 10.53 -0.05
N ALA A 28 12.00 10.70 1.27
CA ALA A 28 12.80 11.72 1.94
C ALA A 28 14.31 11.50 1.79
N ASP A 29 14.75 10.27 1.48
CA ASP A 29 16.15 9.93 1.24
C ASP A 29 16.77 10.78 0.10
N VAL A 30 15.94 11.27 -0.84
CA VAL A 30 16.37 12.17 -1.93
C VAL A 30 16.98 13.48 -1.42
N PHE A 31 16.62 13.93 -0.22
CA PHE A 31 17.19 15.14 0.37
C PHE A 31 18.66 14.97 0.80
N GLU A 32 19.15 13.73 0.92
CA GLU A 32 20.55 13.45 1.25
C GLU A 32 21.48 13.54 0.02
N GLU A 33 20.94 13.50 -1.20
CA GLU A 33 21.74 13.37 -2.43
C GLU A 33 22.33 14.68 -3.01
N ASN A 34 22.37 15.78 -2.23
CA ASN A 34 22.95 17.09 -2.63
C ASN A 34 22.50 17.62 -4.01
N PHE A 35 21.29 17.28 -4.44
CA PHE A 35 20.72 17.74 -5.70
C PHE A 35 20.33 19.23 -5.66
N GLY A 36 20.31 19.87 -6.84
CA GLY A 36 19.68 21.18 -7.01
C GLY A 36 18.15 21.09 -6.95
N PHE A 37 17.48 22.22 -6.72
CA PHE A 37 16.02 22.28 -6.49
C PHE A 37 15.17 21.48 -7.49
N TRP A 38 15.39 21.66 -8.79
CA TRP A 38 14.62 20.96 -9.83
C TRP A 38 14.88 19.45 -9.87
N GLN A 39 16.12 19.04 -9.59
CA GLN A 39 16.52 17.64 -9.55
C GLN A 39 15.87 16.95 -8.34
N THR A 40 15.92 17.58 -7.16
CA THR A 40 15.22 17.10 -5.95
C THR A 40 13.72 16.94 -6.19
N LEU A 41 13.08 17.92 -6.84
CA LEU A 41 11.65 17.86 -7.13
C LEU A 41 11.30 16.67 -8.03
N ILE A 42 12.06 16.47 -9.11
CA ILE A 42 11.85 15.34 -10.03
C ILE A 42 12.11 14.00 -9.33
N ALA A 43 13.20 13.90 -8.56
CA ALA A 43 13.53 12.70 -7.81
C ALA A 43 12.45 12.36 -6.77
N LEU A 44 11.91 13.33 -6.04
CA LEU A 44 10.78 13.13 -5.14
C LEU A 44 9.54 12.59 -5.87
N PHE A 45 9.23 13.12 -7.06
CA PHE A 45 8.12 12.61 -7.87
C PHE A 45 8.35 11.15 -8.30
N ILE A 46 9.56 10.82 -8.77
CA ILE A 46 9.92 9.47 -9.23
C ILE A 46 9.89 8.46 -8.07
N HIS A 47 10.49 8.81 -6.92
CA HIS A 47 10.49 7.94 -5.73
C HIS A 47 9.07 7.70 -5.19
N ASN A 48 8.16 8.65 -5.37
CA ASN A 48 6.77 8.52 -4.94
C ASN A 48 5.82 7.91 -5.99
N ILE A 49 6.28 7.52 -7.18
CA ILE A 49 5.42 6.86 -8.18
C ILE A 49 4.65 5.67 -7.57
N PRO A 50 5.27 4.74 -6.82
CA PRO A 50 4.53 3.63 -6.20
C PRO A 50 3.40 4.11 -5.28
N SER A 51 3.69 5.09 -4.43
CA SER A 51 2.71 5.68 -3.49
C SER A 51 1.58 6.42 -4.21
N ILE A 52 1.89 7.14 -5.29
CA ILE A 52 0.90 7.86 -6.12
C ILE A 52 -0.04 6.86 -6.81
N ILE A 53 0.50 5.76 -7.36
CA ILE A 53 -0.32 4.70 -7.96
C ILE A 53 -1.27 4.11 -6.91
N LEU A 54 -0.77 3.79 -5.72
CA LEU A 54 -1.61 3.27 -4.64
C LEU A 54 -2.66 4.31 -4.18
N ALA A 55 -2.34 5.60 -4.15
CA ALA A 55 -3.32 6.65 -3.84
C ALA A 55 -4.48 6.69 -4.86
N VAL A 56 -4.18 6.54 -6.15
CA VAL A 56 -5.20 6.44 -7.20
C VAL A 56 -6.05 5.18 -7.03
N VAL A 57 -5.44 4.05 -6.66
CA VAL A 57 -6.16 2.81 -6.35
C VAL A 57 -7.12 2.99 -5.18
N ILE A 58 -6.70 3.68 -4.11
CA ILE A 58 -7.57 4.01 -2.97
C ILE A 58 -8.75 4.88 -3.42
N TRP A 59 -8.51 5.86 -4.29
CA TRP A 59 -9.57 6.70 -4.83
C TRP A 59 -10.59 5.88 -5.63
N ILE A 60 -10.13 4.96 -6.48
CA ILE A 60 -11.01 4.05 -7.25
C ILE A 60 -11.76 3.08 -6.33
N SER A 61 -11.08 2.58 -5.29
CA SER A 61 -11.64 1.58 -4.36
C SER A 61 -12.77 2.12 -3.50
N TRP A 62 -12.92 3.45 -3.41
CA TRP A 62 -14.09 4.06 -2.76
C TRP A 62 -15.40 3.65 -3.43
N LYS A 63 -15.41 3.53 -4.76
CA LYS A 63 -16.56 3.04 -5.53
C LYS A 63 -16.47 1.52 -5.77
N TYR A 64 -15.27 1.01 -6.05
CA TYR A 64 -15.02 -0.37 -6.44
C TYR A 64 -14.07 -1.09 -5.47
N GLU A 65 -14.60 -1.52 -4.32
CA GLU A 65 -13.79 -2.09 -3.22
C GLU A 65 -12.95 -3.31 -3.63
N ILE A 66 -13.43 -4.12 -4.57
CA ILE A 66 -12.67 -5.27 -5.12
C ILE A 66 -11.34 -4.86 -5.76
N VAL A 67 -11.27 -3.68 -6.40
CA VAL A 67 -10.03 -3.18 -7.01
C VAL A 67 -9.00 -2.93 -5.91
N GLY A 68 -9.39 -2.28 -4.82
CA GLY A 68 -8.50 -2.09 -3.66
C GLY A 68 -8.03 -3.44 -3.10
N GLY A 69 -8.95 -4.39 -2.94
CA GLY A 69 -8.64 -5.71 -2.40
C GLY A 69 -7.58 -6.46 -3.21
N ILE A 70 -7.79 -6.59 -4.51
CA ILE A 70 -6.89 -7.30 -5.41
C ILE A 70 -5.56 -6.56 -5.53
N THR A 71 -5.59 -5.24 -5.74
CA THR A 71 -4.36 -4.47 -5.96
C THR A 71 -3.44 -4.44 -4.74
N PHE A 72 -3.97 -4.29 -3.52
CA PHE A 72 -3.12 -4.32 -2.31
C PHE A 72 -2.48 -5.70 -2.08
N ILE A 73 -3.19 -6.79 -2.39
CA ILE A 73 -2.61 -8.15 -2.32
C ILE A 73 -1.51 -8.31 -3.37
N ILE A 74 -1.77 -7.94 -4.62
CA ILE A 74 -0.76 -8.04 -5.68
C ILE A 74 0.45 -7.16 -5.36
N ALA A 75 0.24 -5.95 -4.87
CA ALA A 75 1.32 -5.04 -4.49
C ALA A 75 2.19 -5.62 -3.38
N GLY A 76 1.60 -6.20 -2.33
CA GLY A 76 2.35 -6.87 -1.27
C GLY A 76 3.13 -8.09 -1.76
N ILE A 77 2.54 -8.92 -2.64
CA ILE A 77 3.26 -10.06 -3.24
C ILE A 77 4.42 -9.57 -4.12
N ALA A 78 4.19 -8.55 -4.96
CA ALA A 78 5.19 -7.99 -5.84
C ALA A 78 6.37 -7.39 -5.05
N HIS A 79 6.07 -6.65 -3.99
CA HIS A 79 7.08 -6.08 -3.10
C HIS A 79 7.89 -7.18 -2.39
N MET A 80 7.22 -8.17 -1.79
CA MET A 80 7.86 -9.32 -1.14
C MET A 80 8.80 -10.08 -2.09
N ILE A 81 8.36 -10.37 -3.32
CA ILE A 81 9.19 -11.03 -4.34
C ILE A 81 10.37 -10.15 -4.74
N PHE A 82 10.14 -8.85 -4.93
CA PHE A 82 11.21 -7.91 -5.28
C PHE A 82 12.29 -7.85 -4.19
N SER A 83 11.89 -7.81 -2.92
CA SER A 83 12.81 -7.84 -1.77
C SER A 83 13.62 -9.13 -1.67
N LEU A 84 13.06 -10.28 -2.08
CA LEU A 84 13.77 -11.55 -2.12
C LEU A 84 14.78 -11.62 -3.27
N ILE A 85 14.42 -11.11 -4.45
CA ILE A 85 15.30 -11.11 -5.63
C ILE A 85 16.45 -10.10 -5.45
N ARG A 86 16.17 -8.97 -4.82
CA ARG A 86 17.13 -7.90 -4.53
C ARG A 86 17.53 -7.88 -3.06
N ALA A 87 17.80 -9.05 -2.48
CA ALA A 87 18.26 -9.11 -1.11
C ALA A 87 19.64 -8.44 -1.00
N ASP A 88 19.65 -7.18 -0.56
CA ASP A 88 20.87 -6.36 -0.44
C ASP A 88 21.66 -6.68 0.86
N VAL A 89 21.07 -7.48 1.75
CA VAL A 89 21.67 -7.85 3.05
C VAL A 89 21.81 -9.36 3.14
N GLU A 90 23.03 -9.81 3.41
CA GLU A 90 23.31 -11.21 3.78
C GLU A 90 23.17 -11.40 5.31
N PRO A 91 22.43 -12.43 5.77
CA PRO A 91 21.70 -13.42 4.98
C PRO A 91 20.37 -12.92 4.41
N TRP A 92 19.95 -13.46 3.25
CA TRP A 92 18.74 -13.06 2.52
C TRP A 92 17.45 -13.00 3.36
N TYR A 93 17.33 -13.82 4.40
CA TYR A 93 16.13 -13.85 5.24
C TYR A 93 15.95 -12.55 6.04
N ILE A 94 17.00 -11.77 6.27
CA ILE A 94 16.90 -10.47 6.95
C ILE A 94 16.09 -9.49 6.09
N SER A 95 16.41 -9.37 4.80
CA SER A 95 15.65 -8.55 3.85
C SER A 95 14.19 -9.00 3.75
N PHE A 96 13.94 -10.31 3.77
CA PHE A 96 12.59 -10.86 3.79
C PHE A 96 11.81 -10.45 5.05
N PHE A 97 12.38 -10.62 6.24
CA PHE A 97 11.69 -10.24 7.47
C PHE A 97 11.47 -8.72 7.57
N ALA A 98 12.38 -7.92 7.03
CA ALA A 98 12.19 -6.48 6.93
C ALA A 98 11.04 -6.09 5.99
N SER A 99 10.90 -6.77 4.84
CA SER A 99 9.83 -6.48 3.87
C SER A 99 8.44 -6.72 4.45
N LEU A 100 8.30 -7.69 5.37
CA LEU A 100 7.03 -8.01 6.03
C LEU A 100 6.39 -6.82 6.78
N ILE A 101 7.19 -5.82 7.17
CA ILE A 101 6.68 -4.58 7.79
C ILE A 101 5.74 -3.84 6.83
N ILE A 102 5.97 -3.93 5.53
CA ILE A 102 5.13 -3.34 4.47
C ILE A 102 4.10 -4.35 3.97
N ASP A 103 4.54 -5.61 3.76
CA ASP A 103 3.72 -6.64 3.11
C ASP A 103 2.52 -7.05 3.98
N ILE A 104 2.72 -7.20 5.30
CA ILE A 104 1.64 -7.62 6.22
C ILE A 104 0.51 -6.58 6.26
N PRO A 105 0.77 -5.27 6.49
CA PRO A 105 -0.27 -4.26 6.39
C PRO A 105 -0.96 -4.24 5.02
N ALA A 106 -0.21 -4.39 3.92
CA ALA A 106 -0.79 -4.43 2.58
C ALA A 106 -1.76 -5.60 2.41
N PHE A 107 -1.39 -6.82 2.85
CA PHE A 107 -2.28 -7.97 2.82
C PHE A 107 -3.51 -7.79 3.71
N LEU A 108 -3.33 -7.25 4.91
CA LEU A 108 -4.44 -6.96 5.81
C LEU A 108 -5.44 -5.99 5.17
N ILE A 109 -4.94 -4.90 4.57
CA ILE A 109 -5.77 -3.92 3.84
C ILE A 109 -6.50 -4.58 2.68
N GLY A 110 -5.81 -5.40 1.89
CA GLY A 110 -6.39 -6.12 0.76
C GLY A 110 -7.53 -7.06 1.18
N ILE A 111 -7.30 -7.86 2.22
CA ILE A 111 -8.32 -8.76 2.80
C ILE A 111 -9.51 -7.95 3.31
N LEU A 112 -9.28 -6.83 4.02
CA LEU A 112 -10.36 -5.98 4.52
C LEU A 112 -11.20 -5.37 3.39
N PHE A 113 -10.58 -4.96 2.28
CA PHE A 113 -11.32 -4.50 1.09
C PHE A 113 -12.18 -5.61 0.47
N LEU A 114 -11.65 -6.84 0.38
CA LEU A 114 -12.42 -7.99 -0.13
C LEU A 114 -13.59 -8.35 0.80
N VAL A 115 -13.38 -8.32 2.11
CA VAL A 115 -14.44 -8.54 3.12
C VAL A 115 -15.52 -7.46 3.01
N SER A 116 -15.12 -6.19 2.84
CA SER A 116 -16.06 -5.09 2.62
C SER A 116 -16.88 -5.30 1.35
N TRP A 117 -16.23 -5.69 0.25
CA TRP A 117 -16.90 -5.97 -1.02
C TRP A 117 -17.90 -7.12 -0.93
N TYR A 118 -17.51 -8.23 -0.31
CA TYR A 118 -18.38 -9.40 -0.12
C TYR A 118 -19.62 -9.05 0.71
N ASN A 119 -19.43 -8.31 1.81
CA ASN A 119 -20.54 -7.85 2.65
C ASN A 119 -21.46 -6.87 1.92
N LYS A 120 -20.93 -6.00 1.06
CA LYS A 120 -21.73 -5.07 0.25
C LYS A 120 -22.61 -5.83 -0.75
N ASN A 121 -22.09 -6.87 -1.39
CA ASN A 121 -22.84 -7.63 -2.39
C ASN A 121 -23.89 -8.56 -1.78
N ASN A 122 -23.61 -9.17 -0.63
CA ASN A 122 -24.57 -10.04 0.05
C ASN A 122 -25.71 -9.32 0.77
N LEU A 123 -25.65 -7.99 0.87
CA LEU A 123 -26.73 -7.15 1.41
C LEU A 123 -27.68 -6.63 0.32
N VAL A 124 -27.43 -6.95 -0.96
CA VAL A 124 -28.21 -6.48 -2.12
C VAL A 124 -29.08 -7.60 -2.73
N CYS A 125 -29.16 -8.76 -2.08
CA CYS A 125 -30.12 -9.81 -2.38
C CYS A 125 -31.28 -9.82 -1.38
#